data_AF-A0A8I1ADD9-F1
#
_entry.id   AF-A0A8I1ADD9-F1
#
_cell.length_a   1.000
_cell.length_b   1.000
_cell.length_c   1.000
_cell.angle_alpha   90.00
_cell.angle_beta   90.00
_cell.angle_gamma   90.00
#
_symmetry.space_group_name_H-M   'P 1'
#
loop_
_entity.id
_entity.type
_entity.pdbx_description
1 polymer ?
#
loop_
_entity_poly.entity_id
_entity_poly.type
_entity_poly.pdbx_seq_one_letter_code
_entity_poly.pdbx_strand_id
1 'polypeptide(L)'
;MTFILAIQLKDSAIVASDHQSAILHEDGFLDFSEEKIRKMHYWEEGMITGSGEYHVVQRAFEIFSLIACSNIQKLPECLEISRRAKELEVGTDYSQIQRTKLLCSRFTEQGAQLYTVARLDHRDNYTMTAIEPMKISLWMFNPDVSAVITDLQYLFDHLRNYSSFKSLNDWFEYYIPQIARIYKKQSKHDAFMSESFDIYFQNKENYYSDPVPNRSEKIAKISIL
;
A
#
# COMPACT_ATOMS: atom_id res chain seq x y z
N MET A 1 -4.80 9.11 -5.90
CA MET A 1 -5.47 9.06 -4.57
C MET A 1 -5.53 7.62 -4.09
N THR A 2 -5.41 7.39 -2.78
CA THR A 2 -5.18 6.03 -2.25
C THR A 2 -5.62 5.92 -0.79
N PHE A 3 -6.11 4.74 -0.40
CA PHE A 3 -6.18 4.25 0.96
C PHE A 3 -5.35 2.95 1.07
N ILE A 4 -4.18 3.03 1.71
CA ILE A 4 -3.30 1.89 2.02
C ILE A 4 -3.30 1.67 3.52
N LEU A 5 -3.60 0.44 3.94
CA LEU A 5 -3.42 -0.03 5.30
C LEU A 5 -2.30 -1.07 5.31
N ALA A 6 -1.24 -0.81 6.06
CA ALA A 6 -0.10 -1.70 6.18
C ALA A 6 0.13 -2.08 7.64
N ILE A 7 0.39 -3.36 7.90
CA ILE A 7 0.65 -3.93 9.21
C ILE A 7 2.02 -4.58 9.18
N GLN A 8 2.93 -4.09 10.01
CA GLN A 8 4.18 -4.78 10.30
C GLN A 8 3.98 -5.61 11.57
N LEU A 9 4.07 -6.93 11.46
CA LEU A 9 4.13 -7.85 12.60
C LEU A 9 5.59 -8.18 12.92
N LYS A 10 5.85 -9.02 13.93
CA LYS A 10 7.25 -9.39 14.25
C LYS A 10 7.87 -10.32 13.22
N ASP A 11 7.05 -11.18 12.60
CA ASP A 11 7.50 -12.27 11.72
C ASP A 11 6.85 -12.25 10.33
N SER A 12 6.01 -11.25 10.07
CA SER A 12 5.23 -11.15 8.85
C SER A 12 4.74 -9.72 8.59
N ALA A 13 4.18 -9.51 7.41
CA ALA A 13 3.60 -8.24 6.99
C ALA A 13 2.27 -8.46 6.28
N ILE A 14 1.38 -7.48 6.40
CA ILE A 14 0.08 -7.45 5.70
C ILE A 14 -0.08 -6.07 5.09
N VAL A 15 -0.49 -6.00 3.83
CA VAL A 15 -0.75 -4.73 3.14
C VAL A 15 -2.06 -4.84 2.41
N ALA A 16 -2.90 -3.82 2.51
CA ALA A 16 -4.10 -3.66 1.73
C ALA A 16 -4.05 -2.33 0.96
N SER A 17 -4.55 -2.31 -0.27
CA SER A 17 -4.65 -1.11 -1.10
C SER A 17 -5.96 -1.09 -1.85
N ASP A 18 -6.67 0.03 -1.81
CA ASP A 18 -7.89 0.23 -2.58
C ASP A 18 -7.61 0.24 -4.09
N HIS A 19 -8.68 0.14 -4.89
CA HIS A 19 -8.63 0.14 -6.35
C HIS A 19 -9.04 1.46 -7.01
N GLN A 20 -9.45 2.48 -6.24
CA GLN A 20 -9.98 3.71 -6.81
C GLN A 20 -8.85 4.53 -7.41
N SER A 21 -9.09 5.06 -8.60
CA SER A 21 -8.25 6.11 -9.18
C SER A 21 -9.13 7.28 -9.59
N ALA A 22 -8.55 8.47 -9.58
CA ALA A 22 -9.22 9.69 -9.95
C ALA A 22 -8.22 10.64 -10.63
N ILE A 23 -8.70 11.34 -11.64
CA ILE A 23 -7.99 12.40 -12.35
C ILE A 23 -8.60 13.72 -11.90
N LEU A 24 -7.76 14.62 -11.40
CA LEU A 24 -8.15 16.00 -11.11
C LEU A 24 -7.78 16.86 -12.32
N HIS A 25 -8.79 17.40 -12.99
CA HIS A 25 -8.63 18.31 -14.11
C HIS A 25 -8.28 19.72 -13.64
N GLU A 26 -7.73 20.55 -14.53
CA GLU A 26 -7.29 21.92 -14.22
C GLU A 26 -8.44 22.83 -13.77
N ASP A 27 -9.66 22.56 -14.22
CA ASP A 27 -10.89 23.25 -13.82
C ASP A 27 -11.42 22.79 -12.44
N GLY A 28 -10.71 21.87 -11.78
CA GLY A 28 -11.09 21.29 -10.50
C GLY A 28 -12.12 20.17 -10.61
N PHE A 29 -12.53 19.79 -11.83
CA PHE A 29 -13.38 18.62 -12.03
C PHE A 29 -12.62 17.35 -11.67
N LEU A 30 -13.30 16.43 -10.99
CA LEU A 30 -12.72 15.16 -10.61
C LEU A 30 -13.42 14.05 -11.38
N ASP A 31 -12.65 13.36 -12.21
CA ASP A 31 -13.12 12.20 -12.94
C ASP A 31 -12.63 10.92 -12.26
N PHE A 32 -13.57 10.06 -11.89
CA PHE A 32 -13.25 8.78 -11.31
C PHE A 32 -13.12 7.76 -12.44
N SER A 33 -11.99 7.05 -12.48
CA SER A 33 -11.84 6.00 -13.47
C SER A 33 -12.90 4.92 -13.25
N GLU A 34 -13.58 4.53 -14.32
CA GLU A 34 -14.45 3.36 -14.34
C GLU A 34 -13.62 2.06 -14.16
N GLU A 35 -12.34 2.10 -14.53
CA GLU A 35 -11.41 0.97 -14.38
C GLU A 35 -10.78 0.95 -12.99
N LYS A 36 -10.92 -0.20 -12.32
CA LYS A 36 -10.25 -0.47 -11.05
C LYS A 36 -8.77 -0.72 -11.28
N ILE A 37 -7.92 0.08 -10.65
CA ILE A 37 -6.46 -0.04 -10.79
C ILE A 37 -5.90 -0.88 -9.65
N ARG A 38 -5.09 -1.89 -10.00
CA ARG A 38 -4.24 -2.58 -9.03
C ARG A 38 -3.02 -1.73 -8.75
N LYS A 39 -2.86 -1.31 -7.49
CA LYS A 39 -1.77 -0.40 -7.08
C LYS A 39 -0.56 -1.13 -6.51
N MET A 40 -0.59 -2.46 -6.49
CA MET A 40 0.48 -3.30 -5.98
C MET A 40 1.29 -3.89 -7.13
N HIS A 41 2.60 -3.72 -7.07
CA HIS A 41 3.57 -4.29 -7.98
C HIS A 41 4.40 -5.34 -7.23
N TYR A 42 4.53 -6.54 -7.81
CA TYR A 42 5.24 -7.65 -7.16
C TYR A 42 6.64 -7.83 -7.76
N TRP A 43 7.58 -8.25 -6.92
CA TRP A 43 8.96 -8.58 -7.30
C TRP A 43 9.42 -9.80 -6.51
N GLU A 44 10.59 -10.34 -6.84
CA GLU A 44 11.07 -11.63 -6.30
C GLU A 44 11.05 -11.70 -4.77
N GLU A 45 11.41 -10.60 -4.07
CA GLU A 45 11.44 -10.60 -2.62
C GLU A 45 10.19 -10.01 -1.96
N GLY A 46 9.20 -9.49 -2.71
CA GLY A 46 8.01 -8.92 -2.09
C GLY A 46 7.14 -8.04 -2.98
N MET A 47 6.70 -6.91 -2.44
CA MET A 47 5.78 -5.98 -3.10
C MET A 47 6.27 -4.52 -2.99
N ILE A 48 5.90 -3.69 -3.96
CA ILE A 48 5.95 -2.23 -3.93
C ILE A 48 4.55 -1.68 -4.22
N THR A 49 4.08 -0.74 -3.41
CA THR A 49 2.88 0.06 -3.65
C THR A 49 3.16 1.52 -3.23
N GLY A 50 2.21 2.44 -3.44
CA GLY A 50 2.46 3.85 -3.15
C GLY A 50 1.21 4.72 -3.03
N SER A 51 1.43 5.91 -2.46
CA SER A 51 0.44 6.98 -2.43
C SER A 51 1.03 8.22 -3.09
N GLY A 52 0.20 8.99 -3.79
CA GLY A 52 0.60 10.17 -4.55
C GLY A 52 0.07 10.07 -5.97
N GLU A 53 0.91 10.44 -6.92
CA GLU A 53 0.63 10.32 -8.35
C GLU A 53 0.99 8.90 -8.84
N TYR A 54 0.06 8.27 -9.56
CA TYR A 54 0.17 6.86 -9.94
C TYR A 54 1.28 6.59 -10.94
N HIS A 55 1.46 7.45 -11.96
CA HIS A 55 2.53 7.26 -12.94
C HIS A 55 3.92 7.37 -12.32
N VAL A 56 4.11 8.24 -11.32
CA VAL A 56 5.36 8.32 -10.55
C VAL A 56 5.64 7.00 -9.83
N VAL A 57 4.63 6.40 -9.19
CA VAL A 57 4.78 5.09 -8.51
C VAL A 57 5.11 3.99 -9.52
N GLN A 58 4.33 3.89 -10.60
CA GLN A 58 4.51 2.87 -11.62
C GLN A 58 5.89 2.95 -12.27
N ARG A 59 6.31 4.15 -12.70
CA ARG A 59 7.62 4.37 -13.32
C ARG A 59 8.77 4.11 -12.35
N ALA A 60 8.61 4.43 -11.07
CA ALA A 60 9.62 4.10 -10.07
C ALA A 60 9.81 2.58 -9.95
N PHE A 61 8.73 1.80 -10.01
CA PHE A 61 8.79 0.34 -10.07
C PHE A 61 9.44 -0.18 -11.36
N GLU A 62 9.13 0.42 -12.52
CA GLU A 62 9.75 0.05 -13.80
C GLU A 62 11.27 0.30 -13.79
N ILE A 63 11.72 1.45 -13.29
CA ILE A 63 13.15 1.77 -13.12
C ILE A 63 13.79 0.77 -12.15
N PHE A 64 13.13 0.49 -11.02
CA PHE A 64 13.61 -0.46 -10.03
C PHE A 64 13.84 -1.86 -10.61
N SER A 65 12.85 -2.38 -11.33
CA SER A 65 12.89 -3.73 -11.90
C SER A 65 13.86 -3.85 -13.08
N LEU A 66 13.84 -2.89 -14.02
CA LEU A 66 14.58 -3.00 -15.28
C LEU A 66 15.99 -2.40 -15.22
N ILE A 67 16.20 -1.33 -14.44
CA ILE A 67 17.45 -0.55 -14.45
C ILE A 67 18.24 -0.79 -13.16
N ALA A 68 17.57 -0.77 -12.02
CA ALA A 68 18.22 -1.03 -10.73
C ALA A 68 18.42 -2.53 -10.43
N CYS A 69 17.98 -3.40 -11.34
CA CYS A 69 18.06 -4.86 -11.22
C CYS A 69 17.47 -5.36 -9.89
N SER A 70 16.32 -4.80 -9.50
CA SER A 70 15.64 -5.13 -8.24
C SER A 70 16.46 -4.90 -6.96
N ASN A 71 17.49 -4.05 -7.00
CA ASN A 71 18.24 -3.69 -5.80
C ASN A 71 17.43 -2.72 -4.92
N ILE A 72 16.88 -3.22 -3.82
CA ILE A 72 16.03 -2.43 -2.91
C ILE A 72 16.71 -1.17 -2.35
N GLN A 73 18.04 -1.17 -2.20
CA GLN A 73 18.77 0.00 -1.71
C GLN A 73 18.72 1.18 -2.69
N LYS A 74 18.43 0.92 -3.97
CA LYS A 74 18.26 1.95 -5.01
C LYS A 74 16.82 2.44 -5.15
N LEU A 75 15.86 1.87 -4.42
CA LEU A 75 14.46 2.27 -4.53
C LEU A 75 14.22 3.77 -4.25
N PRO A 76 14.91 4.43 -3.29
CA PRO A 76 14.84 5.89 -3.14
C PRO A 76 15.28 6.67 -4.38
N GLU A 77 16.33 6.23 -5.06
CA GLU A 77 16.82 6.84 -6.30
C GLU A 77 15.85 6.63 -7.45
N CYS A 78 15.25 5.43 -7.56
CA CYS A 78 14.24 5.12 -8.57
C CYS A 78 13.03 6.06 -8.45
N LEU A 79 12.57 6.31 -7.22
CA LEU A 79 11.48 7.24 -6.96
C LEU A 79 11.87 8.69 -7.26
N GLU A 80 13.10 9.09 -6.95
CA GLU A 80 13.61 10.43 -7.28
C GLU A 80 13.61 10.68 -8.78
N ILE A 81 14.16 9.75 -9.57
CA ILE A 81 14.22 9.82 -11.03
C ILE A 81 12.81 9.89 -11.60
N SER A 82 11.92 9.01 -11.13
CA SER A 82 10.53 8.96 -11.60
C SER A 82 9.80 10.28 -11.39
N ARG A 83 9.91 10.86 -10.18
CA ARG A 83 9.32 12.15 -9.85
C ARG A 83 9.89 13.28 -10.71
N ARG A 84 11.22 13.40 -10.82
CA ARG A 84 11.85 14.45 -11.64
C ARG A 84 11.43 14.37 -13.09
N ALA A 85 11.36 13.17 -13.65
CA ALA A 85 10.87 12.97 -15.01
C ALA A 85 9.42 13.47 -15.15
N LYS A 86 8.55 13.20 -14.18
CA LYS A 86 7.18 13.70 -14.19
C LYS A 86 7.13 15.24 -14.08
N GLU A 87 7.94 15.85 -13.23
CA GLU A 87 8.02 17.31 -13.11
C GLU A 87 8.53 17.99 -14.38
N LEU A 88 9.41 17.33 -15.15
CA LEU A 88 9.82 17.84 -16.45
C LEU A 88 8.69 17.77 -17.49
N GLU A 89 7.76 16.81 -17.36
CA GLU A 89 6.62 16.67 -18.27
C GLU A 89 5.52 17.70 -18.00
N VAL A 90 5.21 17.97 -16.73
CA VAL A 90 4.02 18.74 -16.34
C VAL A 90 4.32 19.97 -15.48
N GLY A 91 5.56 20.22 -15.09
CA GLY A 91 5.93 21.27 -14.14
C GLY A 91 5.86 20.84 -12.67
N THR A 92 6.14 21.78 -11.77
CA THR A 92 6.36 21.51 -10.34
C THR A 92 5.18 21.86 -9.43
N ASP A 93 4.09 22.39 -9.97
CA ASP A 93 2.98 22.93 -9.18
C ASP A 93 2.02 21.85 -8.65
N TYR A 94 2.24 20.59 -9.03
CA TYR A 94 1.39 19.46 -8.66
C TYR A 94 1.88 18.79 -7.37
N SER A 95 1.27 19.18 -6.25
CA SER A 95 1.61 18.65 -4.91
C SER A 95 1.54 17.12 -4.79
N GLN A 96 0.69 16.44 -5.57
CA GLN A 96 0.60 14.98 -5.56
C GLN A 96 1.87 14.30 -6.08
N ILE A 97 2.56 14.90 -7.05
CA ILE A 97 3.84 14.41 -7.56
C ILE A 97 4.88 14.49 -6.44
N GLN A 98 5.01 15.67 -5.83
CA GLN A 98 6.00 15.94 -4.77
C GLN A 98 5.80 15.07 -3.53
N ARG A 99 4.55 14.78 -3.18
CA ARG A 99 4.19 13.97 -2.01
C ARG A 99 4.21 12.46 -2.26
N THR A 100 4.61 12.02 -3.46
CA THR A 100 4.64 10.60 -3.79
C THR A 100 5.62 9.87 -2.86
N LYS A 101 5.16 8.77 -2.29
CA LYS A 101 5.92 7.86 -1.41
C LYS A 101 5.59 6.41 -1.74
N LEU A 102 6.54 5.52 -1.46
CA LEU A 102 6.39 4.09 -1.70
C LEU A 102 6.43 3.30 -0.40
N LEU A 103 5.58 2.29 -0.31
CA LEU A 103 5.65 1.23 0.67
C LEU A 103 6.22 0.01 -0.05
N CYS A 104 7.26 -0.60 0.49
CA CYS A 104 7.79 -1.85 -0.06
C CYS A 104 7.98 -2.90 1.02
N SER A 105 7.97 -4.16 0.60
CA SER A 105 8.24 -5.30 1.46
C SER A 105 9.40 -6.12 0.91
N ARG A 106 10.11 -6.80 1.82
CA ARG A 106 11.06 -7.87 1.47
C ARG A 106 11.09 -8.97 2.52
N PHE A 107 11.62 -10.13 2.13
CA PHE A 107 12.01 -11.17 3.07
C PHE A 107 13.21 -10.75 3.92
N THR A 108 13.25 -11.26 5.14
CA THR A 108 14.33 -11.10 6.11
C THR A 108 14.52 -12.40 6.88
N GLU A 109 15.64 -12.55 7.57
CA GLU A 109 15.86 -13.72 8.44
C GLU A 109 14.79 -13.87 9.53
N GLN A 110 14.20 -12.76 9.99
CA GLN A 110 13.21 -12.72 11.05
C GLN A 110 11.76 -12.85 10.54
N GLY A 111 11.51 -12.83 9.23
CA GLY A 111 10.16 -12.71 8.69
C GLY A 111 10.09 -11.83 7.45
N ALA A 112 9.05 -11.02 7.38
CA ALA A 112 8.91 -9.96 6.39
C ALA A 112 9.19 -8.59 7.02
N GLN A 113 9.77 -7.66 6.25
CA GLN A 113 9.97 -6.28 6.67
C GLN A 113 9.39 -5.31 5.65
N LEU A 114 8.56 -4.39 6.14
CA LEU A 114 8.04 -3.26 5.40
C LEU A 114 8.96 -2.05 5.54
N TYR A 115 9.12 -1.31 4.46
CA TYR A 115 9.85 -0.05 4.43
C TYR A 115 8.99 1.04 3.80
N THR A 116 9.15 2.25 4.30
CA THR A 116 8.66 3.47 3.66
C THR A 116 9.80 4.15 2.93
N VAL A 117 9.60 4.47 1.65
CA VAL A 117 10.45 5.37 0.87
C VAL A 117 9.73 6.70 0.73
N ALA A 118 10.20 7.70 1.48
CA ALA A 118 9.58 9.02 1.55
C ALA A 118 10.63 10.11 1.81
N ARG A 119 10.20 11.37 1.68
CA ARG A 119 10.93 12.54 2.16
C ARG A 119 10.22 13.10 3.38
N LEU A 120 10.97 13.76 4.24
CA LEU A 120 10.40 14.56 5.33
C LEU A 120 10.04 15.96 4.83
N ASP A 121 10.92 16.57 4.03
CA ASP A 121 10.69 17.85 3.36
C ASP A 121 10.88 17.76 1.82
N HIS A 122 10.25 18.67 1.08
CA HIS A 122 10.38 18.79 -0.38
C HIS A 122 11.82 18.95 -0.88
N ARG A 123 12.73 19.48 -0.05
CA ARG A 123 14.16 19.65 -0.37
C ARG A 123 15.00 18.43 -0.05
N ASP A 124 14.47 17.49 0.72
CA ASP A 124 15.21 16.31 1.12
C ASP A 124 15.30 15.30 -0.02
N ASN A 125 16.30 14.44 0.07
CA ASN A 125 16.35 13.22 -0.72
C ASN A 125 15.35 12.19 -0.16
N TYR A 126 14.84 11.32 -1.03
CA TYR A 126 14.11 10.15 -0.55
C TYR A 126 15.02 9.30 0.33
N THR A 127 14.43 8.81 1.43
CA THR A 127 15.09 7.87 2.33
C THR A 127 14.21 6.64 2.52
N MET A 128 14.84 5.50 2.77
CA MET A 128 14.14 4.26 3.07
C MET A 128 14.22 3.99 4.57
N THR A 129 13.07 3.89 5.23
CA THR A 129 12.95 3.66 6.67
C THR A 129 12.15 2.40 6.95
N ALA A 130 12.67 1.49 7.76
CA ALA A 130 11.96 0.29 8.18
C ALA A 130 10.78 0.66 9.10
N ILE A 131 9.63 0.03 8.88
CA ILE A 131 8.49 0.14 9.79
C ILE A 131 8.75 -0.74 11.01
N GLU A 132 8.61 -0.18 12.21
CA GLU A 132 8.82 -0.95 13.44
C GLU A 132 7.80 -2.09 13.58
N PRO A 133 8.19 -3.23 14.20
CA PRO A 133 7.28 -4.31 14.52
C PRO A 133 6.06 -3.88 15.33
N MET A 134 4.95 -4.57 15.10
CA MET A 134 3.66 -4.35 15.78
C MET A 134 3.09 -2.95 15.54
N LYS A 135 3.26 -2.42 14.33
CA LYS A 135 2.70 -1.13 13.91
C LYS A 135 1.72 -1.27 12.76
N ILE A 136 0.72 -0.40 12.77
CA ILE A 136 -0.16 -0.14 11.63
C ILE A 136 0.24 1.21 11.03
N SER A 137 0.45 1.24 9.72
CA SER A 137 0.65 2.45 8.93
C SER A 137 -0.54 2.65 8.01
N LEU A 138 -1.12 3.85 8.05
CA LEU A 138 -2.29 4.20 7.26
C LEU A 138 -1.97 5.38 6.36
N TRP A 139 -2.11 5.21 5.04
CA TRP A 139 -1.89 6.27 4.06
C TRP A 139 -3.19 6.57 3.34
N MET A 140 -3.60 7.82 3.37
CA MET A 140 -4.90 8.27 2.90
C MET A 140 -4.81 9.66 2.28
N PHE A 141 -5.68 9.90 1.30
CA PHE A 141 -5.84 11.23 0.72
C PHE A 141 -6.66 12.14 1.64
N ASN A 142 -7.83 11.68 2.10
CA ASN A 142 -8.59 12.34 3.15
C ASN A 142 -8.14 11.82 4.53
N PRO A 143 -7.58 12.66 5.42
CA PRO A 143 -7.05 12.22 6.72
C PRO A 143 -8.13 11.90 7.77
N ASP A 144 -9.42 11.99 7.42
CA ASP A 144 -10.51 11.67 8.35
C ASP A 144 -10.70 10.15 8.53
N VAL A 145 -10.38 9.67 9.72
CA VAL A 145 -10.57 8.27 10.16
C VAL A 145 -11.74 8.09 11.12
N SER A 146 -12.54 9.13 11.38
CA SER A 146 -13.61 9.11 12.39
C SER A 146 -14.57 7.93 12.23
N ALA A 147 -14.88 7.56 10.98
CA ALA A 147 -15.75 6.45 10.62
C ALA A 147 -15.23 5.07 11.01
N VAL A 148 -13.90 4.92 11.17
CA VAL A 148 -13.22 3.63 11.34
C VAL A 148 -12.29 3.58 12.54
N ILE A 149 -12.25 4.65 13.36
CA ILE A 149 -11.28 4.77 14.46
C ILE A 149 -11.37 3.60 15.45
N THR A 150 -12.59 3.16 15.79
CA THR A 150 -12.79 2.02 16.70
C THR A 150 -12.35 0.70 16.08
N ASP A 151 -12.56 0.50 14.77
CA ASP A 151 -12.10 -0.70 14.07
C ASP A 151 -10.57 -0.74 13.97
N LEU A 152 -9.92 0.42 13.74
CA LEU A 152 -8.47 0.56 13.74
C LEU A 152 -7.86 0.31 15.11
N GLN A 153 -8.46 0.86 16.17
CA GLN A 153 -8.05 0.61 17.56
C GLN A 153 -8.17 -0.88 17.90
N TYR A 154 -9.31 -1.49 17.59
CA TYR A 154 -9.50 -2.93 17.80
C TYR A 154 -8.45 -3.75 17.05
N LEU A 155 -8.19 -3.45 15.78
CA LEU A 155 -7.17 -4.15 14.99
C LEU A 155 -5.77 -3.99 15.61
N PHE A 156 -5.43 -2.79 16.09
CA PHE A 156 -4.15 -2.51 16.74
C PHE A 156 -3.97 -3.27 18.05
N ASP A 157 -4.98 -3.25 18.92
CA ASP A 157 -4.95 -3.92 20.23
C ASP A 157 -4.87 -5.45 20.12
N HIS A 158 -5.28 -6.00 18.96
CA HIS A 158 -5.34 -7.44 18.72
C HIS A 158 -4.37 -7.91 17.62
N LEU A 159 -3.29 -7.16 17.34
CA LEU A 159 -2.27 -7.64 16.43
C LEU A 159 -1.65 -8.96 16.90
N ARG A 160 -1.54 -9.92 15.98
CA ARG A 160 -1.02 -11.27 16.20
C ARG A 160 -0.04 -11.66 15.11
N ASN A 161 1.13 -12.13 15.52
CA ASN A 161 2.17 -12.67 14.64
C ASN A 161 1.67 -13.89 13.85
N TYR A 162 2.25 -14.13 12.67
CA TYR A 162 1.94 -15.29 11.84
C TYR A 162 2.19 -16.61 12.58
N SER A 163 3.29 -16.71 13.30
CA SER A 163 3.67 -17.87 14.13
C SER A 163 2.66 -18.21 15.25
N SER A 164 1.72 -17.32 15.57
CA SER A 164 0.68 -17.59 16.57
C SER A 164 -0.55 -18.32 16.02
N PHE A 165 -0.60 -18.53 14.70
CA PHE A 165 -1.69 -19.23 14.00
C PHE A 165 -1.31 -20.67 13.71
N LYS A 166 -2.28 -21.59 13.69
CA LYS A 166 -2.02 -23.01 13.42
C LYS A 166 -1.84 -23.28 11.92
N SER A 167 -2.42 -22.43 11.08
CA SER A 167 -2.40 -22.57 9.64
C SER A 167 -2.33 -21.21 8.95
N LEU A 168 -1.96 -21.22 7.67
CA LEU A 168 -2.03 -20.04 6.80
C LEU A 168 -3.46 -19.50 6.69
N ASN A 169 -4.45 -20.39 6.58
CA ASN A 169 -5.86 -20.00 6.48
C ASN A 169 -6.35 -19.31 7.76
N ASP A 170 -5.95 -19.79 8.94
CA ASP A 170 -6.31 -19.16 10.21
C ASP A 170 -5.82 -17.70 10.26
N TRP A 171 -4.63 -17.44 9.71
CA TRP A 171 -4.06 -16.09 9.63
C TRP A 171 -4.85 -15.19 8.67
N PHE A 172 -5.22 -15.71 7.50
CA PHE A 172 -6.06 -15.00 6.53
C PHE A 172 -7.46 -14.70 7.08
N GLU A 173 -8.14 -15.71 7.64
CA GLU A 173 -9.47 -15.60 8.23
C GLU A 173 -9.50 -14.64 9.42
N TYR A 174 -8.36 -14.47 10.09
CA TYR A 174 -8.24 -13.50 11.17
C TYR A 174 -8.20 -12.05 10.65
N TYR A 175 -7.34 -11.74 9.67
CA TYR A 175 -7.08 -10.35 9.28
C TYR A 175 -8.04 -9.82 8.20
N ILE A 176 -8.42 -10.65 7.22
CA ILE A 176 -9.23 -10.20 6.07
C ILE A 176 -10.57 -9.60 6.53
N PRO A 177 -11.36 -10.21 7.43
CA PRO A 177 -12.66 -9.64 7.82
C PRO A 177 -12.53 -8.30 8.55
N GLN A 178 -11.47 -8.13 9.33
CA GLN A 178 -11.21 -6.90 10.08
C GLN A 178 -10.85 -5.75 9.13
N ILE A 179 -9.95 -6.00 8.19
CA ILE A 179 -9.55 -5.03 7.16
C ILE A 179 -10.74 -4.73 6.23
N ALA A 180 -11.49 -5.75 5.81
CA ALA A 180 -12.67 -5.57 4.96
C ALA A 180 -13.72 -4.65 5.58
N ARG A 181 -13.95 -4.77 6.91
CA ARG A 181 -14.85 -3.88 7.66
C ARG A 181 -14.37 -2.43 7.65
N ILE A 182 -13.06 -2.19 7.79
CA ILE A 182 -12.47 -0.85 7.71
C ILE A 182 -12.71 -0.26 6.32
N TYR A 183 -12.35 -0.98 5.25
CA TYR A 183 -12.53 -0.49 3.87
C TYR A 183 -13.99 -0.20 3.54
N LYS A 184 -14.91 -1.08 3.96
CA LYS A 184 -16.36 -0.93 3.73
C LYS A 184 -16.97 0.26 4.46
N LYS A 185 -16.47 0.59 5.66
CA LYS A 185 -16.93 1.75 6.42
C LYS A 185 -16.33 3.04 5.89
N GLN A 186 -15.02 3.03 5.60
CA GLN A 186 -14.32 4.23 5.13
C GLN A 186 -14.79 4.65 3.73
N SER A 187 -15.03 3.72 2.81
CA SER A 187 -15.50 4.05 1.45
C SER A 187 -16.87 4.74 1.39
N LYS A 188 -17.64 4.70 2.48
CA LYS A 188 -18.90 5.46 2.61
C LYS A 188 -18.69 6.91 3.01
N HIS A 189 -17.52 7.22 3.54
CA HIS A 189 -17.14 8.55 4.04
C HIS A 189 -16.12 9.23 3.13
N ASP A 190 -15.26 8.45 2.49
CA ASP A 190 -14.24 8.91 1.55
C ASP A 190 -14.54 8.36 0.14
N ALA A 191 -15.00 9.25 -0.75
CA ALA A 191 -15.27 8.93 -2.15
C ALA A 191 -14.00 8.63 -2.96
N PHE A 192 -12.81 8.96 -2.43
CA PHE A 192 -11.53 8.76 -3.12
C PHE A 192 -10.92 7.38 -2.91
N MET A 193 -11.62 6.49 -2.24
CA MET A 193 -11.24 5.09 -2.09
C MET A 193 -12.41 4.16 -2.40
N SER A 194 -12.08 2.96 -2.86
CA SER A 194 -13.08 1.92 -3.11
C SER A 194 -13.25 1.00 -1.90
N GLU A 195 -14.45 0.44 -1.73
CA GLU A 195 -14.69 -0.63 -0.74
C GLU A 195 -13.86 -1.89 -1.03
N SER A 196 -13.62 -2.19 -2.31
CA SER A 196 -12.79 -3.31 -2.75
C SER A 196 -11.31 -2.95 -2.64
N PHE A 197 -10.47 -3.94 -2.41
CA PHE A 197 -9.03 -3.73 -2.25
C PHE A 197 -8.26 -4.98 -2.66
N ASP A 198 -7.00 -4.82 -3.03
CA ASP A 198 -6.04 -5.93 -3.07
C ASP A 198 -5.49 -6.11 -1.66
N ILE A 199 -5.36 -7.36 -1.20
CA ILE A 199 -4.65 -7.69 0.02
C ILE A 199 -3.42 -8.54 -0.27
N TYR A 200 -2.38 -8.31 0.51
CA TYR A 200 -1.11 -8.99 0.45
C TYR A 200 -0.68 -9.43 1.83
N PHE A 201 -0.15 -10.64 1.91
CA PHE A 201 0.41 -11.25 3.10
C PHE A 201 1.82 -11.72 2.78
N GLN A 202 2.79 -11.47 3.65
CA GLN A 202 4.14 -12.00 3.51
C GLN A 202 4.63 -12.55 4.83
N ASN A 203 5.17 -13.77 4.82
CA ASN A 203 5.92 -14.36 5.93
C ASN A 203 7.39 -14.53 5.52
N LYS A 204 8.19 -15.28 6.27
CA LYS A 204 9.61 -15.52 5.96
C LYS A 204 9.89 -16.31 4.67
N GLU A 205 8.91 -17.07 4.17
CA GLU A 205 9.10 -18.05 3.08
C GLU A 205 8.37 -17.65 1.80
N ASN A 206 7.17 -17.11 1.93
CA ASN A 206 6.28 -16.84 0.81
C ASN A 206 5.52 -15.53 0.99
N TYR A 207 4.98 -15.04 -0.12
CA TYR A 207 3.93 -14.05 -0.10
C TYR A 207 2.68 -14.53 -0.85
N TYR A 208 1.54 -13.95 -0.50
CA TYR A 208 0.23 -14.30 -1.02
C TYR A 208 -0.54 -13.01 -1.29
N SER A 209 -1.30 -12.96 -2.38
CA SER A 209 -2.12 -11.80 -2.70
C SER A 209 -3.43 -12.19 -3.37
N ASP A 210 -4.50 -11.48 -3.07
CA ASP A 210 -5.79 -11.67 -3.72
C ASP A 210 -6.61 -10.37 -3.72
N PRO A 211 -7.37 -10.06 -4.78
CA PRO A 211 -8.42 -9.06 -4.70
C PRO A 211 -9.53 -9.47 -3.72
N VAL A 212 -9.92 -8.55 -2.86
CA VAL A 212 -11.11 -8.63 -2.00
C VAL A 212 -12.20 -7.74 -2.62
N PRO A 213 -13.25 -8.31 -3.24
CA PRO A 213 -14.32 -7.52 -3.87
C PRO A 213 -15.07 -6.65 -2.86
N ASN A 214 -15.15 -7.11 -1.60
CA ASN A 214 -15.85 -6.49 -0.48
C ASN A 214 -17.34 -6.16 -0.74
N ARG A 215 -17.95 -6.88 -1.70
CA ARG A 215 -19.34 -6.71 -2.16
C ARG A 215 -20.34 -7.69 -1.53
N SER A 216 -19.88 -8.70 -0.79
CA SER A 216 -20.74 -9.74 -0.17
C SER A 216 -20.07 -10.43 1.04
N GLU A 217 -20.86 -10.96 1.97
CA GLU A 217 -20.43 -11.54 3.27
C GLU A 217 -19.59 -12.83 3.19
N LYS A 218 -19.23 -13.30 1.99
CA LYS A 218 -18.42 -14.50 1.80
C LYS A 218 -17.00 -14.13 1.36
N ILE A 219 -16.03 -14.48 2.20
CA ILE A 219 -14.59 -14.31 1.97
C ILE A 219 -14.19 -15.12 0.73
N ALA A 220 -13.48 -14.48 -0.22
CA ALA A 220 -12.93 -15.11 -1.41
C ALA A 220 -11.77 -16.08 -1.03
N LYS A 221 -11.64 -17.18 -1.77
CA LYS A 221 -10.51 -18.11 -1.63
C LYS A 221 -9.27 -17.49 -2.25
N ILE A 222 -8.26 -17.22 -1.42
CA ILE A 222 -6.94 -16.72 -1.84
C ILE A 222 -6.27 -17.73 -2.78
N SER A 223 -5.80 -17.24 -3.93
CA SER A 223 -4.99 -18.02 -4.86
C SER A 223 -3.52 -17.97 -4.44
N ILE A 224 -2.85 -19.13 -4.48
CA ILE A 224 -1.40 -19.23 -4.28
C ILE A 224 -0.75 -18.87 -5.62
N LEU A 225 0.08 -17.82 -5.63
CA LEU A 225 0.93 -17.44 -6.77
C LEU A 225 2.25 -18.22 -6.73
#